data_AF-A0A846DRH6-F1
#
_entry.id   AF-A0A846DRH6-F1
#
_cell.length_a   1.000
_cell.length_b   1.000
_cell.length_c   1.000
_cell.angle_alpha   90.00
_cell.angle_beta   90.00
_cell.angle_gamma   90.00
#
_symmetry.space_group_name_H-M   'P 1'
#
loop_
_entity.id
_entity.type
_entity.pdbx_description
1 polymer ?
#
loop_
_entity_poly.entity_id
_entity_poly.type
_entity_poly.pdbx_seq_one_letter_code
_entity_poly.pdbx_strand_id
1 'polypeptide(L)' 'MAISKTEAKHLLERLIFDSDRPQDWVQDVWGLSPTVGESAAKLLEVFEALIECCSEEQLENLVQAYYQERF' A
#
# COMPACT_ATOMS: atom_id res chain seq x y z
N MET A 1 -18.82 6.28 7.71
CA MET A 1 -18.69 7.31 6.65
C MET A 1 -17.72 6.68 5.69
N ALA A 2 -18.14 6.36 4.47
CA ALA A 2 -17.25 5.69 3.53
C ALA A 2 -16.04 6.59 3.27
N ILE A 3 -14.84 6.05 3.52
CA ILE A 3 -13.60 6.74 3.14
C ILE A 3 -13.48 6.72 1.63
N SER A 4 -12.93 7.78 1.04
CA SER A 4 -12.69 7.79 -0.39
C SER A 4 -11.61 6.78 -0.78
N LYS A 5 -11.63 6.26 -2.01
CA LYS A 5 -10.55 5.39 -2.53
C LYS A 5 -9.16 6.00 -2.35
N THR A 6 -9.02 7.31 -2.59
CA THR A 6 -7.75 8.03 -2.42
C THR A 6 -7.28 8.06 -0.97
N GLU A 7 -8.22 8.27 -0.03
CA GLU A 7 -7.92 8.30 1.40
C GLU A 7 -7.54 6.90 1.92
N ALA A 8 -8.25 5.87 1.47
CA ALA A 8 -7.89 4.49 1.76
C ALA A 8 -6.50 4.12 1.21
N LYS A 9 -6.20 4.53 -0.03
CA LYS A 9 -4.86 4.36 -0.64
C LYS A 9 -3.80 4.98 0.25
N HIS A 10 -3.95 6.23 0.65
CA HIS A 10 -2.96 6.91 1.49
C HIS A 10 -2.78 6.27 2.87
N LEU A 11 -3.85 5.78 3.50
CA LEU A 11 -3.75 5.06 4.76
C LEU A 11 -2.99 3.74 4.61
N LEU A 12 -3.29 2.97 3.56
CA LEU A 12 -2.59 1.72 3.28
C LEU A 12 -1.13 1.96 2.86
N GLU A 13 -0.86 3.01 2.08
CA GLU A 13 0.51 3.42 1.75
C GLU A 13 1.32 3.73 3.00
N ARG A 14 0.74 4.50 3.94
CA ARG A 14 1.39 4.80 5.22
C ARG A 14 1.59 3.57 6.11
N LEU A 15 0.74 2.55 5.96
CA LEU A 15 0.88 1.30 6.68
C LEU A 15 2.05 0.45 6.16
N ILE A 16 2.27 0.45 4.84
CA ILE A 16 3.22 -0.43 4.16
C ILE A 16 4.59 0.25 3.96
N PHE A 17 4.59 1.53 3.60
CA PHE A 17 5.79 2.29 3.21
C PHE A 17 6.17 3.38 4.23
N ASP A 18 5.55 3.34 5.42
CA ASP A 18 5.75 4.32 6.50
C ASP A 18 5.59 5.79 6.04
N SER A 19 6.71 6.49 5.87
CA SER A 19 6.76 7.90 5.46
C SER A 19 7.33 8.10 4.05
N ASP A 20 7.74 7.02 3.39
CA ASP A 20 8.35 7.07 2.07
C ASP A 20 7.30 6.97 0.98
N ARG A 21 7.60 7.55 -0.18
CA ARG A 21 6.78 7.31 -1.36
C ARG A 21 7.00 5.87 -1.80
N PRO A 22 5.94 5.13 -2.22
CA PRO A 22 6.07 3.72 -2.57
C PRO A 22 7.17 3.43 -3.62
N GLN A 23 7.33 4.34 -4.58
CA GLN A 23 8.36 4.24 -5.62
C GLN A 23 9.78 4.46 -5.08
N ASP A 24 9.95 5.40 -4.14
CA ASP A 24 11.24 5.66 -3.49
C ASP A 24 11.65 4.44 -2.65
N TRP A 25 10.69 3.84 -1.91
CA TRP A 25 10.90 2.60 -1.17
C TRP A 25 11.37 1.44 -2.07
N VAL A 26 10.76 1.25 -3.25
CA VAL A 26 11.21 0.22 -4.20
C VAL A 26 12.66 0.46 -4.65
N GLN A 27 13.04 1.72 -4.90
CA GLN A 27 14.42 2.06 -5.28
C GLN A 27 15.42 1.78 -4.16
N ASP A 28 15.05 2.06 -2.92
CA ASP A 28 15.89 1.76 -1.76
C ASP A 28 16.09 0.24 -1.60
N VAL A 29 15.03 -0.54 -1.77
CA VAL A 29 15.13 -2.02 -1.76
C VAL A 29 16.02 -2.51 -2.90
N TRP A 30 15.91 -1.92 -4.09
CA TRP A 30 16.81 -2.20 -5.22
C TRP A 30 18.28 -1.91 -4.90
N GLY A 31 18.54 -0.81 -4.18
CA GLY A 31 19.88 -0.44 -3.72
C GLY A 31 20.48 -1.44 -2.72
N LEU A 32 19.65 -2.16 -1.96
CA LEU A 32 20.08 -3.19 -1.03
C LEU A 32 20.25 -4.57 -1.70
N SER A 33 19.32 -4.95 -2.58
CA SER A 33 19.34 -6.23 -3.28
C SER A 33 18.50 -6.18 -4.57
N PRO A 34 19.11 -6.36 -5.76
CA PRO A 34 18.40 -6.33 -7.03
C PRO A 34 17.28 -7.39 -7.15
N THR A 35 17.48 -8.59 -6.60
CA THR A 35 16.48 -9.67 -6.65
C THR A 35 15.26 -9.37 -5.77
N VAL A 36 15.48 -8.76 -4.60
CA VAL A 36 14.40 -8.32 -3.71
C VAL A 36 13.71 -7.07 -4.28
N GLY A 37 14.47 -6.17 -4.93
CA GLY A 37 13.96 -5.00 -5.60
C GLY A 37 12.97 -5.32 -6.72
N GLU A 38 13.22 -6.34 -7.52
CA GLU A 38 12.27 -6.80 -8.55
C GLU A 38 10.96 -7.29 -7.91
N SER A 39 11.05 -7.99 -6.77
CA SER A 39 9.89 -8.48 -6.04
C SER A 39 9.11 -7.33 -5.37
N ALA A 40 9.81 -6.31 -4.87
CA ALA A 40 9.24 -5.08 -4.32
C ALA A 40 8.47 -4.28 -5.39
N ALA A 41 9.03 -4.15 -6.59
CA ALA A 41 8.36 -3.50 -7.72
C ALA A 41 7.03 -4.23 -8.09
N LYS A 42 7.07 -5.56 -8.19
CA LYS A 42 5.87 -6.38 -8.46
C LYS A 42 4.82 -6.24 -7.35
N LEU A 43 5.26 -6.16 -6.09
CA LEU A 43 4.35 -5.94 -4.96
C LEU A 43 3.64 -4.59 -5.06
N LEU A 44 4.37 -3.53 -5.43
CA LEU A 44 3.77 -2.22 -5.64
C LEU A 44 2.75 -2.22 -6.78
N GLU A 45 3.07 -2.86 -7.91
CA GLU A 45 2.13 -2.99 -9.04
C GLU A 45 0.84 -3.73 -8.63
N VAL A 46 0.97 -4.84 -7.90
CA VAL A 46 -0.18 -5.60 -7.39
C VAL A 46 -0.99 -4.75 -6.41
N PHE A 47 -0.32 -4.01 -5.52
CA PHE A 47 -0.99 -3.11 -4.58
C PHE A 47 -1.82 -2.05 -5.32
N GLU A 48 -1.25 -1.37 -6.32
CA GLU A 48 -1.99 -0.37 -7.09
C GLU A 48 -3.17 -0.98 -7.84
N ALA A 49 -2.99 -2.15 -8.44
CA ALA A 49 -4.06 -2.87 -9.13
C ALA A 49 -5.20 -3.27 -8.17
N LEU A 50 -4.88 -3.66 -6.93
CA LEU A 50 -5.88 -3.99 -5.91
C LEU A 50 -6.67 -2.74 -5.49
N ILE A 51 -6.01 -1.60 -5.27
CA ILE A 51 -6.68 -0.34 -4.95
C ILE A 51 -7.65 0.06 -6.08
N GLU A 52 -7.24 -0.10 -7.35
CA GLU A 52 -8.10 0.19 -8.49
C GLU A 52 -9.27 -0.79 -8.62
N CYS A 53 -9.07 -2.07 -8.32
CA CYS A 53 -10.09 -3.11 -8.45
C CYS A 53 -11.14 -3.09 -7.32
N CYS A 54 -10.75 -2.72 -6.10
CA CYS A 54 -11.64 -2.73 -4.94
C CYS A 54 -12.65 -1.57 -4.93
N SER A 55 -13.85 -1.83 -4.38
CA SER A 55 -14.82 -0.78 -4.05
C SER A 55 -14.40 0.00 -2.80
N GLU A 56 -14.94 1.20 -2.62
CA GLU A 56 -14.66 2.03 -1.43
C GLU A 56 -15.02 1.32 -0.13
N GLU A 57 -16.12 0.56 -0.10
CA GLU A 57 -16.53 -0.25 1.05
C GLU A 57 -15.52 -1.37 1.35
N GLN A 58 -14.98 -2.04 0.33
CA GLN A 58 -13.95 -3.07 0.52
C GLN A 58 -12.66 -2.46 1.06
N LEU A 59 -12.27 -1.28 0.55
CA LEU A 59 -11.10 -0.56 1.03
C LEU A 59 -11.29 -0.04 2.45
N GLU A 60 -12.48 0.44 2.81
CA GLU A 60 -12.83 0.85 4.17
C GLU A 60 -12.69 -0.33 5.15
N ASN A 61 -13.26 -1.50 4.80
CA ASN A 61 -13.15 -2.71 5.60
C ASN A 61 -11.69 -3.15 5.77
N LEU A 62 -10.89 -3.06 4.70
CA LEU A 62 -9.47 -3.41 4.74
C LEU A 62 -8.69 -2.47 5.66
N VAL A 63 -8.90 -1.16 5.53
CA VAL A 63 -8.27 -0.15 6.40
C VAL A 63 -8.67 -0.38 7.85
N GLN A 64 -9.97 -0.60 8.12
CA GLN A 64 -10.43 -0.88 9.48
C GLN A 64 -9.77 -2.14 10.06
N ALA A 65 -9.68 -3.23 9.31
CA ALA A 65 -9.05 -4.46 9.78
C ALA A 65 -7.60 -4.23 10.24
N TYR A 66 -6.80 -3.51 9.45
CA TYR A 66 -5.39 -3.28 9.78
C TYR A 66 -5.13 -2.13 10.77
N TYR A 67 -6.02 -1.13 10.84
CA TYR A 67 -5.88 -0.01 11.78
C TYR A 67 -6.55 -0.28 13.13
N GLN A 68 -7.60 -1.10 13.21
CA GLN A 68 -8.24 -1.47 14.49
C GLN A 68 -7.40 -2.47 15.29
N GLU A 69 -6.60 -3.33 14.65
CA GLU A 69 -5.67 -4.21 15.38
C GLU A 69 -4.48 -3.47 16.04
N ARG A 70 -4.32 -2.17 15.75
CA ARG A 70 -3.18 -1.35 16.22
C ARG A 70 -3.51 -0.40 17.38
N PHE A 71 -4.73 -0.42 17.94
CA PHE A 71 -5.14 0.40 19.09
C PHE A 71 -5.93 -0.37 20.15
#